data_AF-V5IHW0-F1
#
_entry.id   AF-V5IHW0-F1
#
_cell.length_a   1.000
_cell.length_b   1.000
_cell.length_c   1.000
_cell.angle_alpha   90.00
_cell.angle_beta   90.00
_cell.angle_gamma   90.00
#
_symmetry.space_group_name_H-M   'P 1'
#
loop_
_entity.id
_entity.type
_entity.pdbx_description
1 polymer ?
#
loop_
_entity_poly.entity_id
_entity_poly.type
_entity_poly.pdbx_seq_one_letter_code
_entity_poly.pdbx_strand_id
1 'polypeptide(L)'
;EKYHLAQHEKTAGHLANLRRDKPSTSKQSFLTTAFKDDRTNAFNVDLCEALVAANIPWTKIGNPVLKQFLQKYCNHNVPYESTLRKNYVRPLYEQTLARITEELGDSCIWISVDETTDVKGRFVAHFLAGKLAAHEKTRAFLVCLKPLERTNGESVAFFVNESPKVLYPTL
;
A
#
# COMPACT_ATOMS: atom_id res chain seq x y z
N GLU A 1 13.43 -52.02 17.37
CA GLU A 1 12.66 -51.03 16.60
C GLU A 1 13.43 -50.64 15.35
N LYS A 2 12.74 -50.51 14.21
CA LYS A 2 13.38 -50.11 12.95
C LYS A 2 13.60 -48.59 12.99
N TYR A 3 14.87 -48.18 13.10
CA TYR A 3 15.26 -46.77 13.12
C TYR A 3 15.06 -46.15 11.73
N HIS A 4 13.84 -45.68 11.45
CA HIS A 4 13.48 -45.01 10.19
C HIS A 4 14.39 -43.81 9.89
N LEU A 5 14.92 -43.16 10.93
CA LEU A 5 15.91 -42.07 10.82
C LEU A 5 17.25 -42.54 10.22
N ALA A 6 17.79 -43.67 10.68
CA ALA A 6 19.05 -44.21 10.17
C ALA A 6 18.92 -44.72 8.71
N GLN A 7 17.72 -45.15 8.31
CA GLN A 7 17.45 -45.51 6.92
C GLN A 7 17.31 -44.26 6.04
N HIS A 8 16.67 -43.21 6.55
CA HIS A 8 16.54 -41.92 5.86
C HIS A 8 17.91 -41.30 5.55
N GLU A 9 18.85 -41.28 6.50
CA GLU A 9 20.21 -40.74 6.30
C GLU A 9 20.97 -41.41 5.15
N LYS A 10 20.74 -42.72 4.95
CA LYS A 10 21.40 -43.50 3.90
C LYS A 10 20.69 -43.41 2.53
N THR A 11 19.56 -42.71 2.47
CA THR A 11 18.79 -42.60 1.22
C THR A 11 19.56 -41.76 0.21
N ALA A 12 19.48 -42.16 -1.07
CA ALA A 12 20.11 -41.44 -2.17
C ALA A 12 19.71 -39.95 -2.22
N GLY A 13 18.49 -39.61 -1.81
CA GLY A 13 18.03 -38.21 -1.71
C GLY A 13 18.78 -37.38 -0.65
N HIS A 14 19.07 -37.96 0.53
CA HIS A 14 19.82 -37.28 1.59
C HIS A 14 21.28 -37.08 1.18
N LEU A 15 21.91 -38.11 0.61
CA LEU A 15 23.28 -38.03 0.06
C LEU A 15 23.40 -37.06 -1.12
N ALA A 16 22.36 -36.94 -1.97
CA ALA A 16 22.34 -35.97 -3.07
C ALA A 16 22.18 -34.52 -2.58
N ASN A 17 21.41 -34.29 -1.52
CA ASN A 17 21.22 -32.96 -0.95
C ASN A 17 22.45 -32.47 -0.17
N LEU A 18 23.20 -33.37 0.48
CA LEU A 18 24.52 -33.04 1.07
C LEU A 18 25.53 -32.53 0.01
N ARG A 19 25.40 -32.99 -1.25
CA ARG A 19 26.24 -32.54 -2.37
C ARG A 19 25.76 -31.23 -3.02
N ARG A 20 24.54 -30.77 -2.69
CA ARG A 20 23.95 -29.51 -3.17
C ARG A 20 24.37 -28.29 -2.35
N ASP A 21 25.07 -28.50 -1.23
CA ASP A 21 25.61 -27.41 -0.39
C ASP A 21 26.86 -26.73 -0.98
N LYS A 22 27.02 -26.80 -2.31
CA LYS A 22 27.91 -25.90 -3.04
C LYS A 22 27.13 -24.62 -3.34
N PRO A 23 27.69 -23.42 -3.09
CA PRO A 23 27.01 -22.19 -3.44
C PRO A 23 26.78 -22.16 -4.94
N SER A 24 25.53 -22.41 -5.36
CA SER A 24 25.08 -22.19 -6.72
C SER A 24 25.22 -20.70 -7.04
N THR A 25 25.92 -20.36 -8.11
CA THR A 25 26.04 -19.00 -8.64
C THR A 25 24.73 -18.47 -9.22
N SER A 26 23.68 -19.29 -9.30
CA SER A 26 22.33 -18.82 -9.62
C SER A 26 21.50 -18.78 -8.33
N LYS A 27 21.56 -17.63 -7.64
CA LYS A 27 20.52 -17.24 -6.69
C LYS A 27 19.31 -16.85 -7.53
N GLN A 28 18.34 -17.74 -7.69
CA GLN A 28 17.01 -17.31 -8.12
C GLN A 28 16.45 -16.44 -6.99
N SER A 29 16.51 -15.11 -7.16
CA SER A 29 15.96 -14.19 -6.15
C SER A 29 14.45 -14.38 -6.13
N PHE A 30 13.95 -15.02 -5.09
CA PHE A 30 12.55 -14.90 -4.75
C PHE A 30 12.29 -13.41 -4.43
N LEU A 31 11.40 -12.77 -5.17
CA LEU A 31 11.10 -11.33 -5.12
C LEU A 31 10.33 -10.94 -3.84
N THR A 32 10.87 -11.23 -2.67
CA THR A 32 10.24 -10.85 -1.39
C THR A 32 11.10 -9.99 -0.49
N THR A 33 12.30 -9.60 -0.93
CA THR A 33 13.23 -8.78 -0.13
C THR A 33 13.78 -7.56 -0.88
N ALA A 34 12.95 -6.90 -1.67
CA ALA A 34 13.27 -5.59 -2.26
C ALA A 34 12.44 -4.47 -1.60
N PHE A 35 12.50 -4.36 -0.27
CA PHE A 35 11.97 -3.20 0.47
C PHE A 35 13.05 -2.52 1.30
N LYS A 36 14.29 -2.47 0.79
CA LYS A 36 15.33 -1.54 1.23
C LYS A 36 16.27 -1.31 0.05
N ASP A 37 15.83 -0.53 -0.92
CA ASP A 37 16.77 0.08 -1.85
C ASP A 37 16.85 1.56 -1.49
N ASP A 38 18.03 1.96 -1.01
CA ASP A 38 18.41 3.30 -0.54
C ASP A 38 18.50 4.32 -1.71
N ARG A 39 17.70 4.09 -2.75
CA ARG A 39 17.66 4.83 -4.02
C ARG A 39 16.22 4.98 -4.51
N THR A 40 15.32 5.41 -3.63
CA THR A 40 14.04 5.96 -4.11
C THR A 40 14.36 7.15 -5.01
N ASN A 41 14.21 6.95 -6.32
CA ASN A 41 14.42 8.00 -7.31
C ASN A 41 13.47 9.18 -6.99
N ALA A 42 14.03 10.31 -6.56
CA ALA A 42 13.28 11.48 -6.12
C ALA A 42 12.32 11.99 -7.20
N PHE A 43 12.75 12.03 -8.47
CA PHE A 43 11.89 12.39 -9.60
C PHE A 43 10.66 11.48 -9.70
N ASN A 44 10.80 10.17 -9.45
CA ASN A 44 9.64 9.26 -9.49
C ASN A 44 8.71 9.44 -8.29
N VAL A 45 9.24 9.82 -7.11
CA VAL A 45 8.42 10.16 -5.93
C VAL A 45 7.59 11.40 -6.24
N ASP A 46 8.24 12.48 -6.70
CA ASP A 46 7.60 13.75 -7.01
C ASP A 46 6.58 13.60 -8.16
N LEU A 47 6.92 12.81 -9.19
CA LEU A 47 5.99 12.50 -10.27
C LEU A 47 4.78 11.71 -9.77
N CYS A 48 4.99 10.72 -8.88
CA CYS A 48 3.90 9.96 -8.28
C CYS A 48 2.96 10.87 -7.49
N GLU A 49 3.51 11.74 -6.63
CA GLU A 49 2.74 12.70 -5.84
C GLU A 49 1.97 13.67 -6.73
N ALA A 50 2.61 14.25 -7.74
CA ALA A 50 1.96 15.18 -8.68
C ALA A 50 0.79 14.53 -9.42
N LEU A 51 0.94 13.30 -9.91
CA LEU A 51 -0.14 12.59 -10.60
C LEU A 51 -1.31 12.28 -9.68
N VAL A 52 -1.04 11.89 -8.42
CA VAL A 52 -2.08 11.62 -7.41
C VAL A 52 -2.81 12.92 -7.05
N ALA A 53 -2.06 13.98 -6.73
CA ALA A 53 -2.62 15.28 -6.34
C ALA A 53 -3.48 15.90 -7.46
N ALA A 54 -3.07 15.72 -8.72
CA ALA A 54 -3.82 16.22 -9.88
C ALA A 54 -4.94 15.28 -10.35
N ASN A 55 -5.17 14.14 -9.66
CA ASN A 55 -6.13 13.12 -10.07
C ASN A 55 -5.94 12.64 -11.53
N ILE A 56 -4.68 12.49 -11.96
CA ILE A 56 -4.33 12.07 -13.31
C ILE A 56 -4.19 10.54 -13.32
N PRO A 57 -4.96 9.81 -14.15
CA PRO A 57 -4.78 8.37 -14.29
C PRO A 57 -3.39 8.05 -14.79
N TRP A 58 -2.73 7.10 -14.13
CA TRP A 58 -1.34 6.77 -14.45
C TRP A 58 -1.16 6.09 -15.79
N THR A 59 -2.23 5.53 -16.36
CA THR A 59 -2.25 5.05 -17.75
C THR A 59 -1.83 6.14 -18.75
N LYS A 60 -2.02 7.42 -18.41
CA LYS A 60 -1.61 8.55 -19.25
C LYS A 60 -0.09 8.64 -19.44
N ILE A 61 0.72 8.24 -18.46
CA ILE A 61 2.19 8.25 -18.60
C ILE A 61 2.68 7.16 -19.57
N GLY A 62 1.84 6.16 -19.86
CA GLY A 62 2.10 5.15 -20.88
C GLY A 62 1.96 5.68 -22.31
N ASN A 63 1.35 6.86 -22.50
CA ASN A 63 1.26 7.47 -23.82
C ASN A 63 2.66 7.89 -24.31
N PRO A 64 3.11 7.45 -25.50
CA PRO A 64 4.48 7.67 -25.96
C PRO A 64 4.80 9.16 -26.18
N VAL A 65 3.83 9.96 -26.63
CA VAL A 65 4.03 11.40 -26.88
C VAL A 65 4.20 12.15 -25.56
N LEU A 66 3.33 11.89 -24.58
CA LEU A 66 3.46 12.49 -23.24
C LEU A 66 4.77 12.04 -22.57
N LYS A 67 5.10 10.76 -22.68
CA LYS A 67 6.33 10.21 -22.12
C LYS A 67 7.57 10.88 -22.70
N GLN A 68 7.64 11.01 -24.02
CA GLN A 68 8.75 11.69 -24.70
C GLN A 68 8.82 13.17 -24.32
N PHE A 69 7.68 13.85 -24.21
CA PHE A 69 7.61 15.24 -23.76
C PHE A 69 8.23 15.40 -22.36
N LEU A 70 7.80 14.59 -21.39
CA LEU A 70 8.31 14.62 -20.03
C LEU A 70 9.80 14.27 -19.98
N GLN A 71 10.24 13.24 -20.71
CA GLN A 71 11.65 12.85 -20.78
C GLN A 71 12.51 13.99 -21.36
N LYS A 72 12.03 14.69 -22.39
CA LYS A 72 12.73 15.81 -23.03
C LYS A 72 12.93 16.98 -22.06
N TYR A 73 11.87 17.41 -21.38
CA TYR A 73 11.92 18.64 -20.57
C TYR A 73 12.39 18.41 -19.13
N CYS A 74 12.18 17.21 -18.57
CA CYS A 74 12.63 16.89 -17.21
C CYS A 74 14.03 16.26 -17.19
N ASN A 75 14.59 15.87 -18.35
CA ASN A 75 15.87 15.16 -18.45
C ASN A 75 15.96 13.90 -17.55
N HIS A 76 14.83 13.22 -17.37
CA HIS A 76 14.71 12.01 -16.56
C HIS A 76 13.93 10.94 -17.32
N ASN A 77 14.27 9.67 -17.10
CA ASN A 77 13.47 8.58 -17.65
C ASN A 77 12.15 8.47 -16.89
N VAL A 78 11.02 8.56 -17.62
CA VAL A 78 9.70 8.42 -17.03
C VAL A 78 9.39 6.93 -16.76
N PRO A 79 9.02 6.57 -15.52
CA PRO A 79 8.73 5.20 -15.14
C PRO A 79 7.46 4.68 -15.80
N TYR A 80 7.32 3.35 -15.86
CA TYR A 80 6.05 2.74 -16.26
C TYR A 80 5.03 2.82 -15.13
N GLU A 81 3.74 2.80 -15.48
CA GLU A 81 2.64 2.77 -14.51
C GLU A 81 2.83 1.70 -13.43
N SER A 82 3.23 0.50 -13.84
CA SER A 82 3.46 -0.63 -12.91
C SER A 82 4.57 -0.34 -11.90
N THR A 83 5.57 0.46 -12.28
CA THR A 83 6.68 0.87 -11.41
C THR A 83 6.19 1.86 -10.36
N LEU A 84 5.42 2.88 -10.76
CA LEU A 84 4.77 3.80 -9.82
C LEU A 84 3.88 3.05 -8.83
N ARG A 85 3.11 2.08 -9.32
CA ARG A 85 2.11 1.33 -8.52
C ARG A 85 2.73 0.46 -7.45
N LYS A 86 3.81 -0.23 -7.78
CA LYS A 86 4.45 -1.17 -6.86
C LYS A 86 5.33 -0.46 -5.84
N ASN A 87 6.04 0.59 -6.27
CA ASN A 87 7.16 1.10 -5.50
C ASN A 87 6.88 2.46 -4.83
N TYR A 88 5.92 3.24 -5.32
CA TYR A 88 5.76 4.65 -4.91
C TYR A 88 4.40 4.97 -4.28
N VAL A 89 3.31 4.25 -4.63
CA VAL A 89 1.98 4.47 -4.01
C VAL A 89 2.03 4.26 -2.50
N ARG A 90 2.57 3.12 -2.07
CA ARG A 90 2.52 2.70 -0.67
C ARG A 90 3.30 3.67 0.23
N PRO A 91 4.56 4.05 -0.09
CA PRO A 91 5.25 5.08 0.68
C PRO A 91 4.50 6.41 0.74
N LEU A 92 3.91 6.86 -0.39
CA LEU A 92 3.14 8.12 -0.42
C LEU A 92 1.87 8.04 0.44
N TYR A 93 1.21 6.89 0.46
CA TYR A 93 0.07 6.62 1.33
C TYR A 93 0.48 6.65 2.81
N GLU A 94 1.55 5.94 3.17
CA GLU A 94 2.07 5.88 4.54
C GLU A 94 2.51 7.27 5.04
N GLN A 95 3.17 8.06 4.19
CA GLN A 95 3.52 9.46 4.50
C GLN A 95 2.28 10.35 4.67
N THR A 96 1.27 10.18 3.82
CA THR A 96 0.03 10.96 3.93
C THR A 96 -0.72 10.61 5.20
N LEU A 97 -0.78 9.33 5.55
CA LEU A 97 -1.39 8.87 6.79
C LEU A 97 -0.64 9.43 8.01
N ALA A 98 0.70 9.42 7.99
CA ALA A 98 1.52 10.01 9.05
C ALA A 98 1.22 11.51 9.25
N ARG A 99 1.10 12.29 8.15
CA ARG A 99 0.70 13.71 8.23
C ARG A 99 -0.69 13.89 8.83
N ILE A 100 -1.65 13.04 8.45
CA ILE A 100 -3.00 13.10 9.01
C ILE A 100 -2.96 12.80 10.52
N THR A 101 -2.24 11.76 10.94
CA THR A 101 -2.11 11.43 12.37
C THR A 101 -1.38 12.52 13.16
N GLU A 102 -0.38 13.17 12.57
CA GLU A 102 0.32 14.30 13.18
C GLU A 102 -0.61 15.52 13.34
N GLU A 103 -1.44 15.82 12.33
CA GLU A 103 -2.40 16.92 12.38
C GLU A 103 -3.52 16.68 13.40
N LEU A 104 -3.96 15.43 13.56
CA LEU A 104 -4.92 15.04 14.61
C LEU A 104 -4.27 15.11 16.00
N GLY A 105 -3.01 14.68 16.11
CA GLY A 105 -2.24 14.64 17.36
C GLY A 105 -2.97 13.87 18.47
N ASP A 106 -2.78 14.29 19.72
CA ASP A 106 -3.45 13.72 20.90
C ASP A 106 -4.87 14.29 21.14
N SER A 107 -5.46 14.91 20.13
CA SER A 107 -6.76 15.57 20.27
C SER A 107 -7.90 14.55 20.29
N CYS A 108 -9.01 14.88 20.94
CA CYS A 108 -10.26 14.17 20.65
C CYS A 108 -10.60 14.32 19.17
N ILE A 109 -11.10 13.25 18.56
CA ILE A 109 -11.56 13.25 17.17
C ILE A 109 -13.07 13.08 17.11
N TRP A 110 -13.67 13.61 16.06
CA TRP A 110 -14.99 13.18 15.61
C TRP A 110 -14.83 12.31 14.38
N ILE A 111 -15.78 11.39 14.19
CA ILE A 111 -15.84 10.52 13.03
C ILE A 111 -17.19 10.71 12.34
N SER A 112 -17.18 10.69 11.01
CA SER A 112 -18.40 10.63 10.21
C SER A 112 -18.29 9.44 9.28
N VAL A 113 -19.34 8.62 9.28
CA VAL A 113 -19.40 7.41 8.48
C VAL A 113 -20.58 7.56 7.56
N ASP A 114 -20.33 7.40 6.26
CA ASP A 114 -21.36 7.48 5.24
C ASP A 114 -21.30 6.23 4.36
N GLU A 115 -22.47 5.79 3.92
CA GLU A 115 -22.61 4.64 3.03
C GLU A 115 -23.19 5.11 1.70
N THR A 116 -22.46 4.87 0.62
CA THR A 116 -22.89 5.23 -0.72
C THR A 116 -23.06 3.99 -1.58
N THR A 117 -24.07 3.97 -2.45
CA THR A 117 -24.18 2.96 -3.50
C THR A 117 -23.64 3.55 -4.80
N ASP A 118 -22.62 2.92 -5.38
CA ASP A 118 -22.05 3.39 -6.64
C ASP A 118 -22.91 3.00 -7.85
N VAL A 119 -22.54 3.52 -9.03
CA VAL A 119 -23.25 3.25 -10.29
C VAL A 119 -23.26 1.77 -10.71
N LYS A 120 -22.44 0.93 -10.07
CA LYS A 120 -22.39 -0.51 -10.30
C LYS A 120 -23.16 -1.30 -9.21
N GLY A 121 -23.88 -0.61 -8.33
CA GLY A 121 -24.62 -1.22 -7.23
C GLY A 121 -23.74 -1.71 -6.09
N ARG A 122 -22.48 -1.27 -6.01
CA ARG A 122 -21.58 -1.62 -4.90
C ARG A 122 -21.81 -0.66 -3.75
N PHE A 123 -22.02 -1.22 -2.56
CA PHE A 123 -22.06 -0.46 -1.33
C PHE A 123 -20.65 -0.11 -0.90
N VAL A 124 -20.38 1.17 -0.66
CA VAL A 124 -19.06 1.68 -0.25
C VAL A 124 -19.24 2.51 1.00
N ALA A 125 -18.57 2.10 2.07
CA ALA A 125 -18.51 2.86 3.30
C ALA A 125 -17.31 3.81 3.30
N HIS A 126 -17.56 5.04 3.71
CA HIS A 126 -16.60 6.14 3.84
C HIS A 126 -16.39 6.40 5.32
N PHE A 127 -15.14 6.44 5.76
CA PHE A 127 -14.77 6.85 7.11
C PHE A 127 -14.01 8.15 7.04
N LEU A 128 -14.65 9.22 7.54
CA LEU A 128 -14.04 10.52 7.71
C LEU A 128 -13.68 10.73 9.18
N ALA A 129 -12.53 11.34 9.43
CA ALA A 129 -12.12 11.77 10.76
C ALA A 129 -11.63 13.21 10.74
N GLY A 130 -11.91 13.95 11.80
CA GLY A 130 -11.40 15.30 12.00
C GLY A 130 -11.15 15.56 13.48
N LYS A 131 -10.34 16.57 13.77
CA LYS A 131 -10.12 17.02 15.14
C LYS A 131 -11.42 17.59 15.71
N LEU A 132 -11.75 17.21 16.94
CA LEU A 132 -12.89 17.78 17.66
C LEU A 132 -12.42 19.00 18.44
N ALA A 133 -12.82 20.18 17.98
CA ALA A 133 -12.47 21.44 18.62
C ALA A 133 -13.72 22.31 18.80
N ALA A 134 -13.83 22.97 19.96
CA ALA A 134 -15.03 23.71 20.33
C ALA A 134 -15.16 25.09 19.63
N HIS A 135 -14.04 25.67 19.23
CA HIS A 135 -13.98 27.08 18.82
C HIS A 135 -13.26 27.34 17.50
N GLU A 136 -12.81 26.28 16.82
CA GLU A 136 -12.12 26.38 15.53
C GLU A 136 -12.68 25.41 14.51
N LYS A 137 -12.64 25.81 13.24
CA LYS A 137 -12.95 24.91 12.14
C LYS A 137 -11.76 24.00 11.90
N THR A 138 -12.00 22.71 11.96
CA THR A 138 -10.98 21.69 11.71
C THR A 138 -11.16 21.07 10.33
N ARG A 139 -10.07 20.68 9.71
CA ARG A 139 -10.11 19.90 8.48
C ARG A 139 -10.56 18.46 8.77
N ALA A 140 -11.37 17.90 7.87
CA ALA A 140 -11.73 16.50 7.87
C ALA A 140 -10.90 15.74 6.82
N PHE A 141 -10.59 14.48 7.11
CA PHE A 141 -9.83 13.59 6.26
C PHE A 141 -10.64 12.35 5.93
N LEU A 142 -10.65 11.95 4.67
CA LEU A 142 -11.11 10.63 4.27
C LEU A 142 -10.00 9.62 4.56
N VAL A 143 -10.18 8.82 5.60
CA VAL A 143 -9.15 7.89 6.11
C VAL A 143 -9.31 6.52 5.49
N CYS A 144 -10.55 6.06 5.35
CA CYS A 144 -10.83 4.71 4.87
C CYS A 144 -12.04 4.68 3.93
N LEU A 145 -11.93 3.85 2.91
CA LEU A 145 -12.97 3.50 1.97
C LEU A 145 -12.98 1.99 1.84
N LYS A 146 -14.11 1.34 2.13
CA LYS A 146 -14.23 -0.11 1.93
C LYS A 146 -15.55 -0.46 1.24
N PRO A 147 -15.52 -1.35 0.23
CA PRO A 147 -16.74 -1.95 -0.26
C PRO A 147 -17.34 -2.82 0.85
N LEU A 148 -18.66 -2.76 1.01
CA LEU A 148 -19.42 -3.63 1.89
C LEU A 148 -20.13 -4.70 1.06
N GLU A 149 -20.23 -5.91 1.59
CA GLU A 149 -21.02 -6.98 0.97
C GLU A 149 -22.51 -6.70 1.01
N ARG A 150 -22.97 -6.02 2.07
CA ARG A 150 -24.38 -5.71 2.34
C ARG A 150 -24.52 -4.53 3.28
N THR A 151 -25.67 -3.88 3.21
CA THR A 151 -26.01 -2.65 3.94
C THR A 151 -26.81 -3.01 5.19
N ASN A 152 -26.12 -3.48 6.22
CA ASN A 152 -26.76 -3.80 7.51
C ASN A 152 -25.96 -3.21 8.68
N GLY A 153 -26.64 -3.03 9.82
CA GLY A 153 -26.05 -2.40 11.00
C GLY A 153 -24.80 -3.13 11.51
N GLU A 154 -24.72 -4.44 11.33
CA GLU A 154 -23.55 -5.26 11.68
C GLU A 154 -22.33 -4.92 10.80
N SER A 155 -22.50 -4.87 9.48
CA SER A 155 -21.42 -4.57 8.53
C SER A 155 -20.89 -3.15 8.73
N VAL A 156 -21.80 -2.20 8.98
CA VAL A 156 -21.43 -0.82 9.31
C VAL A 156 -20.70 -0.76 10.65
N ALA A 157 -21.23 -1.40 11.71
CA ALA A 157 -20.57 -1.41 13.02
C ALA A 157 -19.17 -2.03 12.96
N PHE A 158 -19.00 -3.12 12.22
CA PHE A 158 -17.69 -3.72 11.98
C PHE A 158 -16.75 -2.74 11.27
N PHE A 159 -17.22 -2.05 10.22
CA PHE A 159 -16.44 -1.04 9.53
C PHE A 159 -16.02 0.11 10.45
N VAL A 160 -16.92 0.58 11.32
CA VAL A 160 -16.64 1.64 12.30
C VAL A 160 -15.61 1.20 13.35
N ASN A 161 -15.63 -0.06 13.78
CA ASN A 161 -14.66 -0.58 14.75
C ASN A 161 -13.27 -0.83 14.14
N GLU A 162 -13.20 -1.18 12.85
CA GLU A 162 -11.93 -1.49 12.17
C GLU A 162 -11.24 -0.26 11.57
N SER A 163 -11.99 0.75 11.13
CA SER A 163 -11.43 1.92 10.45
C SER A 163 -10.49 2.79 11.31
N PRO A 164 -10.74 3.00 12.62
CA PRO A 164 -9.83 3.74 13.49
C PRO A 164 -8.43 3.14 13.58
N LYS A 165 -8.30 1.81 13.40
CA LYS A 165 -7.00 1.10 13.40
C LYS A 165 -6.09 1.53 12.26
N VAL A 166 -6.63 2.19 11.23
CA VAL A 166 -5.83 2.82 10.17
C VAL A 166 -5.04 4.01 10.72
N LEU A 167 -5.64 4.84 11.58
CA LEU A 167 -4.96 5.97 12.23
C LEU A 167 -4.14 5.52 13.45
N TYR A 168 -4.68 4.59 14.22
CA TYR A 168 -4.10 4.14 15.49
C TYR A 168 -4.01 2.61 15.50
N PRO A 169 -2.94 2.03 14.93
CA PRO A 169 -2.80 0.57 14.77
C PRO A 169 -2.80 -0.24 16.08
N THR A 170 -2.67 0.43 17.23
CA THR A 170 -2.66 -0.18 18.56
C THR A 170 -4.05 -0.26 19.23
N LEU A 171 -5.11 0.25 18.57
CA LEU A 171 -6.50 0.13 19.03
C LEU A 171 -7.12 -1.25 18.78
#